data_AF-A0A3D1Q8F3-F1
#
_entry.id   AF-A0A3D1Q8F3-F1
#
_cell.length_a   1.000
_cell.length_b   1.000
_cell.length_c   1.000
_cell.angle_alpha   90.00
_cell.angle_beta   90.00
_cell.angle_gamma   90.00
#
_symmetry.space_group_name_H-M   'P 1'
#
loop_
_entity.id
_entity.type
_entity.pdbx_description
1 polymer ?
#
loop_
_entity_poly.entity_id
_entity_poly.type
_entity_poly.pdbx_seq_one_letter_code
_entity_poly.pdbx_strand_id
1 'polypeptide(L)'
;MTQLDRSGRFLAQAGQSISEALDCAQSAHQSVMQAQIGLTMQEIEYAQNRVHEALLRIYQAQQFVSPENERLSAQLQIEHDRLLQEYQLFK
;
A
#
# COMPACT_ATOMS: atom_id res chain seq x y z
N MET A 1 17.62 30.96 3.54
CA MET A 1 17.01 29.89 4.36
C MET A 1 15.69 29.43 3.73
N THR A 2 15.68 28.82 2.55
CA THR A 2 14.43 28.50 1.82
C THR A 2 14.41 27.13 1.14
N GLN A 3 15.58 26.52 0.91
CA GLN A 3 15.70 25.17 0.33
C GLN A 3 15.52 24.07 1.38
N LEU A 4 16.10 24.23 2.58
CA LEU A 4 15.99 23.27 3.68
C LEU A 4 14.53 23.05 4.13
N ASP A 5 13.71 24.10 4.18
CA ASP A 5 12.28 24.00 4.52
C ASP A 5 11.46 23.26 3.46
N ARG A 6 11.84 23.34 2.18
CA ARG A 6 11.14 22.64 1.09
C ARG A 6 11.48 21.15 1.09
N SER A 7 12.76 20.81 1.28
CA SER A 7 13.19 19.42 1.38
C SER A 7 12.60 18.73 2.62
N GLY A 8 12.52 19.43 3.76
CA GLY A 8 11.88 18.90 4.97
C GLY A 8 10.39 18.61 4.79
N ARG A 9 9.64 19.48 4.10
CA ARG A 9 8.22 19.25 3.80
C ARG A 9 8.01 18.11 2.80
N PHE A 10 8.85 18.00 1.78
CA PHE A 10 8.79 16.91 0.81
C PHE A 10 9.02 15.55 1.49
N LEU A 11 10.02 15.46 2.37
CA LEU A 11 10.29 14.24 3.14
C LEU A 11 9.15 13.90 4.10
N ALA A 12 8.53 14.89 4.75
CA ALA A 12 7.37 14.68 5.59
C ALA A 12 6.14 14.17 4.79
N GLN A 13 5.91 14.72 3.59
CA GLN A 13 4.84 14.26 2.69
C GLN A 13 5.11 12.85 2.15
N ALA A 14 6.36 12.53 1.82
CA ALA A 14 6.77 11.19 1.42
C ALA A 14 6.54 10.18 2.57
N GLY A 15 6.94 10.53 3.79
CA GLY A 15 6.71 9.70 4.98
C GLY A 15 5.22 9.45 5.24
N GLN A 16 4.39 10.49 5.11
CA GLN A 16 2.94 10.36 5.23
C GLN A 16 2.35 9.46 4.14
N SER A 17 2.74 9.66 2.88
CA SER A 17 2.27 8.85 1.75
C SER A 17 2.63 7.37 1.92
N ILE A 18 3.83 7.08 2.43
CA ILE A 18 4.25 5.70 2.71
C ILE A 18 3.42 5.10 3.86
N SER A 19 3.19 5.84 4.94
CA SER A 19 2.32 5.37 6.04
C SER A 19 0.92 5.04 5.53
N GLU A 20 0.32 5.92 4.74
CA GLU A 20 -1.02 5.73 4.18
C GLU A 20 -1.09 4.53 3.23
N ALA A 21 -0.02 4.25 2.48
CA ALA A 21 0.04 3.07 1.62
C ALA A 21 0.09 1.77 2.43
N LEU A 22 0.85 1.73 3.52
CA LEU A 22 0.93 0.58 4.41
C LEU A 22 -0.40 0.34 5.15
N ASP A 23 -1.03 1.40 5.65
CA ASP A 23 -2.36 1.31 6.29
C ASP A 23 -3.41 0.78 5.30
N CYS A 24 -3.34 1.23 4.04
CA CYS A 24 -4.21 0.75 2.98
C CYS A 24 -3.96 -0.74 2.67
N ALA A 25 -2.70 -1.17 2.59
CA ALA A 25 -2.33 -2.57 2.41
C ALA A 25 -2.88 -3.46 3.53
N GLN A 26 -2.72 -3.04 4.78
CA GLN A 26 -3.24 -3.77 5.92
C GLN A 26 -4.77 -3.89 5.88
N SER A 27 -5.47 -2.81 5.53
CA SER A 27 -6.93 -2.84 5.42
C SER A 27 -7.43 -3.69 4.24
N ALA A 28 -6.71 -3.70 3.13
CA ALA A 28 -6.97 -4.59 2.01
C ALA A 28 -6.85 -6.05 2.44
N HIS A 29 -5.75 -6.41 3.11
CA HIS A 29 -5.54 -7.75 3.66
C HIS A 29 -6.70 -8.20 4.57
N GLN A 30 -7.15 -7.33 5.48
CA GLN A 30 -8.30 -7.63 6.35
C GLN A 30 -9.58 -7.90 5.55
N SER A 31 -9.80 -7.15 4.47
CA SER A 31 -10.95 -7.33 3.59
C SER A 31 -10.88 -8.68 2.87
N VAL A 32 -9.69 -9.11 2.44
CA VAL A 32 -9.46 -10.44 1.84
C VAL A 32 -9.78 -11.55 2.85
N MET A 33 -9.29 -11.44 4.07
CA MET A 33 -9.60 -12.40 5.15
C MET A 33 -11.10 -12.47 5.44
N GLN A 34 -11.78 -11.32 5.42
CA GLN A 34 -13.22 -11.28 5.59
C GLN A 34 -13.95 -11.95 4.41
N ALA A 35 -13.57 -11.67 3.16
CA ALA A 35 -14.17 -12.29 1.98
C ALA A 35 -13.94 -13.80 1.86
N GLN A 36 -12.85 -14.32 2.45
CA GLN A 36 -12.64 -15.78 2.54
C GLN A 36 -13.61 -16.46 3.50
N ILE A 37 -14.18 -15.71 4.46
CA ILE A 37 -15.18 -16.20 5.43
C ILE A 37 -16.60 -15.88 4.94
N GLY A 38 -16.79 -14.64 4.50
CA GLY A 38 -18.00 -14.08 3.93
C GLY A 38 -18.10 -14.47 2.46
N LEU A 39 -18.70 -15.62 2.20
CA LEU A 39 -18.81 -16.26 0.88
C LEU A 39 -19.71 -15.48 -0.11
N THR A 40 -19.97 -14.19 0.10
CA THR A 40 -20.82 -13.40 -0.79
C THR A 40 -20.00 -12.76 -1.91
N MET A 41 -20.59 -12.69 -3.10
CA MET A 41 -19.97 -12.00 -4.25
C MET A 41 -19.64 -10.54 -3.94
N GLN A 42 -20.47 -9.84 -3.14
CA GLN A 42 -20.22 -8.46 -2.75
C GLN A 42 -18.98 -8.31 -1.86
N GLU A 43 -18.75 -9.24 -0.92
CA GLU A 43 -17.56 -9.21 -0.07
C GLU A 43 -16.28 -9.51 -0.87
N ILE A 44 -16.38 -10.42 -1.85
CA ILE A 44 -15.29 -10.73 -2.78
C ILE A 44 -14.95 -9.50 -3.65
N GLU A 45 -15.94 -8.88 -4.28
CA GLU A 45 -15.75 -7.67 -5.11
C GLU A 45 -15.19 -6.51 -4.27
N TYR A 46 -15.68 -6.33 -3.05
CA TYR A 46 -15.17 -5.34 -2.12
C TYR A 46 -13.69 -5.60 -1.79
N ALA A 47 -13.33 -6.82 -1.40
CA ALA A 47 -11.95 -7.18 -1.10
C ALA A 47 -11.02 -7.00 -2.30
N GLN A 48 -11.46 -7.40 -3.50
CA GLN A 48 -10.70 -7.21 -4.73
C GLN A 48 -10.43 -5.72 -5.02
N ASN A 49 -11.44 -4.86 -4.86
CA ASN A 49 -11.29 -3.42 -5.03
C ASN A 49 -10.31 -2.82 -4.01
N ARG A 50 -10.34 -3.27 -2.76
CA ARG A 50 -9.41 -2.82 -1.71
C ARG A 50 -7.98 -3.22 -2.01
N VAL A 51 -7.76 -4.45 -2.47
CA VAL A 51 -6.43 -4.93 -2.90
C VAL A 51 -5.91 -4.11 -4.08
N HIS A 52 -6.76 -3.81 -5.07
CA HIS A 52 -6.38 -2.97 -6.20
C HIS A 52 -6.00 -1.54 -5.76
N GLU A 53 -6.80 -0.92 -4.89
CA GLU A 53 -6.51 0.40 -4.34
C GLU A 53 -5.17 0.42 -3.59
N ALA A 54 -4.93 -0.60 -2.74
CA ALA A 54 -3.69 -0.70 -1.98
C ALA A 54 -2.46 -0.87 -2.87
N LEU A 55 -2.53 -1.70 -3.92
CA LEU A 55 -1.46 -1.85 -4.90
C LEU A 55 -1.11 -0.52 -5.59
N LEU A 56 -2.12 0.27 -5.98
CA LEU A 56 -1.89 1.60 -6.56
C LEU A 56 -1.21 2.56 -5.59
N ARG A 57 -1.63 2.57 -4.32
CA ARG A 57 -1.03 3.43 -3.29
C ARG A 57 0.40 3.03 -2.98
N ILE A 58 0.71 1.73 -2.92
CA ILE A 58 2.09 1.24 -2.74
C ILE A 58 2.96 1.66 -3.93
N TYR A 59 2.47 1.50 -5.16
CA TYR A 59 3.19 1.95 -6.35
C TYR A 59 3.49 3.45 -6.30
N GLN A 60 2.53 4.28 -5.89
CA GLN A 60 2.75 5.71 -5.70
C GLN A 60 3.78 5.99 -4.59
N ALA A 61 3.67 5.33 -3.44
CA ALA A 61 4.59 5.50 -2.32
C ALA A 61 6.03 5.14 -2.70
N GLN A 62 6.23 4.07 -3.48
CA GLN A 62 7.54 3.66 -3.98
C GLN A 62 8.23 4.74 -4.83
N GLN A 63 7.49 5.62 -5.51
CA GLN A 63 8.06 6.74 -6.28
C GLN A 63 8.68 7.82 -5.39
N PHE A 64 8.27 7.90 -4.12
CA PHE A 64 8.75 8.91 -3.17
C PHE A 64 9.86 8.39 -2.25
N VAL A 65 10.14 7.09 -2.26
CA VAL A 65 11.17 6.48 -1.43
C VAL A 65 12.55 6.84 -1.99
N SER A 66 13.35 7.54 -1.19
CA SER A 66 14.76 7.78 -1.52
C SER A 66 15.51 6.44 -1.61
N PRO A 67 16.46 6.28 -2.55
CA PRO A 67 17.33 5.11 -2.62
C PRO A 67 18.06 4.79 -1.30
N GLU A 68 18.29 5.82 -0.47
CA GLU A 68 18.94 5.71 0.83
C GLU A 68 18.06 5.05 1.90
N ASN A 69 16.77 4.86 1.62
CA ASN A 69 15.78 4.31 2.54
C ASN A 69 15.39 2.88 2.15
N GLU A 70 16.41 2.03 1.94
CA GLU A 70 16.28 0.64 1.50
C GLU A 70 15.30 -0.17 2.36
N ARG A 71 15.26 0.09 3.67
CA ARG A 71 14.33 -0.58 4.60
C ARG A 71 12.88 -0.32 4.23
N LEU A 72 12.52 0.93 3.95
CA LEU A 72 11.15 1.30 3.58
C LEU A 72 10.80 0.80 2.18
N SER A 73 11.76 0.84 1.25
CA SER A 73 11.61 0.23 -0.08
C SER A 73 11.31 -1.26 0.02
N ALA A 74 12.10 -2.01 0.82
CA ALA A 74 11.90 -3.43 1.05
C ALA A 74 10.54 -3.72 1.71
N GLN A 75 10.12 -2.91 2.68
CA GLN A 75 8.81 -3.08 3.33
C GLN A 75 7.65 -2.90 2.35
N LEU A 76 7.69 -1.86 1.51
CA LEU A 76 6.67 -1.66 0.47
C LEU A 76 6.69 -2.78 -0.56
N GLN A 77 7.87 -3.30 -0.91
CA GLN A 77 7.98 -4.43 -1.83
C GLN A 77 7.34 -5.71 -1.25
N ILE A 78 7.58 -5.99 0.03
CA ILE A 78 6.97 -7.15 0.72
C ILE A 78 5.44 -7.05 0.70
N GLU A 79 4.88 -5.88 1.03
CA GLU A 79 3.43 -5.67 1.03
C GLU A 79 2.84 -5.73 -0.40
N HIS A 80 3.54 -5.19 -1.39
CA HIS A 80 3.16 -5.31 -2.79
C HIS A 80 3.07 -6.77 -3.23
N ASP A 81 4.10 -7.57 -2.96
CA ASP A 81 4.16 -8.97 -3.38
C ASP A 81 3.09 -9.81 -2.68
N ARG A 82 2.82 -9.51 -1.41
CA ARG A 82 1.70 -10.11 -0.66
C ARG A 82 0.34 -9.78 -1.28
N LEU A 83 0.07 -8.51 -1.56
CA LEU A 83 -1.20 -8.09 -2.16
C LEU A 83 -1.39 -8.66 -3.57
N LEU A 84 -0.31 -8.83 -4.34
CA LEU A 84 -0.38 -9.51 -5.63
C LEU A 84 -0.81 -10.97 -5.50
N GLN A 85 -0.30 -11.69 -4.49
CA GLN A 85 -0.74 -13.06 -4.22
C GLN A 85 -2.22 -13.10 -3.80
N GLU A 86 -2.65 -12.17 -2.96
CA GLU A 86 -4.05 -12.06 -2.55
C GLU A 86 -4.98 -11.72 -3.72
N TYR A 87 -4.53 -10.85 -4.63
CA TYR A 87 -5.28 -10.53 -5.85
C TYR A 87 -5.46 -11.74 -6.76
N GLN A 88 -4.46 -12.63 -6.83
CA GLN A 88 -4.54 -13.86 -7.61
C GLN A 88 -5.58 -14.85 -7.05
N LEU A 89 -5.97 -14.75 -5.78
CA LEU A 89 -7.03 -15.60 -5.20
C LEU A 89 -8.43 -15.27 -5.75
N PHE A 90 -8.60 -14.08 -6.36
CA PHE A 90 -9.86 -13.63 -6.94
C PHE A 90 -9.96 -13.80 -8.46
N LYS A 91 -8.90 -14.30 -9.12
CA LYS A 91 -8.90 -14.59 -10.57
C LYS A 91 -9.31 -16.02 -10.87
#